data_AF-A0A968PBY7-F1
#
_entry.id   AF-A0A968PBY7-F1
#
_cell.length_a   1.000
_cell.length_b   1.000
_cell.length_c   1.000
_cell.angle_alpha   90.00
_cell.angle_beta   90.00
_cell.angle_gamma   90.00
#
_symmetry.space_group_name_H-M   'P 1'
#
loop_
_entity.id
_entity.type
_entity.pdbx_description
1 polymer ?
#
loop_
_entity_poly.entity_id
_entity_poly.type
_entity_poly.pdbx_seq_one_letter_code
_entity_poly.pdbx_strand_id
1 'polypeptide(L)'
;MRRSLALELEVGGKRLFLVNNHISSKYADDRPFGAIQPPRHPLRRRLRLAQARELRAFAERLLAADPKAALLILGDLNDLEWSEPVRHLARRRLKTSCSGCPPPAATLTTSKAPRS
;
A
#
# COMPACT_ATOMS: atom_id res chain seq x y z
N MET A 1 -3.26 -15.74 -8.42
CA MET A 1 -2.38 -14.55 -8.39
C MET A 1 -3.09 -13.40 -9.09
N ARG A 2 -3.07 -12.19 -8.54
CA ARG A 2 -3.52 -10.96 -9.23
C ARG A 2 -2.33 -10.36 -10.01
N ARG A 3 -2.59 -9.86 -11.22
CA ARG A 3 -1.57 -9.23 -12.07
C ARG A 3 -1.84 -7.72 -12.17
N SER A 4 -0.78 -6.94 -12.21
CA SER A 4 -0.85 -5.50 -12.45
C SER A 4 -0.71 -5.21 -13.94
N LEU A 5 -1.32 -4.10 -14.38
CA LEU A 5 -1.21 -3.60 -15.74
C LEU A 5 -0.28 -2.38 -15.74
N ALA A 6 0.77 -2.41 -16.55
CA ALA A 6 1.66 -1.29 -16.79
C ALA A 6 1.40 -0.70 -18.18
N LEU A 7 1.34 0.63 -18.27
CA LEU A 7 1.12 1.39 -19.50
C LEU A 7 2.17 2.49 -19.59
N GLU A 8 2.66 2.73 -20.79
CA GLU A 8 3.44 3.92 -21.15
C GLU A 8 2.56 4.83 -22.00
N LEU A 9 2.51 6.10 -21.64
CA LEU A 9 1.68 7.11 -22.28
C LEU A 9 2.55 8.34 -22.57
N GLU A 10 2.32 8.99 -23.70
CA GLU A 10 2.89 10.31 -23.99
C GLU A 10 1.79 11.37 -23.83
N VAL A 11 2.01 12.33 -22.92
CA VAL A 11 1.06 13.41 -22.64
C VAL A 11 1.78 14.74 -22.70
N GLY A 12 1.47 15.55 -23.71
CA GLY A 12 2.09 16.87 -23.90
C GLY A 12 3.63 16.81 -24.03
N GLY A 13 4.14 15.81 -24.77
CA GLY A 13 5.58 15.59 -24.96
C GLY A 13 6.31 15.02 -23.74
N LYS A 14 5.59 14.58 -22.70
CA LYS A 14 6.16 13.92 -21.51
C LYS A 14 5.74 12.47 -21.45
N ARG A 15 6.71 11.58 -21.18
CA ARG A 15 6.44 10.16 -20.91
C ARG A 15 5.90 9.98 -19.49
N LEU A 16 4.75 9.33 -19.40
CA LEU A 16 4.06 8.96 -18.18
C LEU A 16 3.89 7.44 -18.14
N PHE A 17 4.34 6.83 -17.05
CA PHE A 17 4.13 5.43 -16.77
C PHE A 17 3.03 5.26 -15.75
N LEU A 18 2.05 4.43 -16.08
CA LEU A 18 0.90 4.13 -15.25
C LEU A 18 0.95 2.66 -14.85
N VAL A 19 0.85 2.36 -13.56
CA VAL A 19 0.73 0.98 -13.08
C VAL A 19 -0.59 0.85 -12.31
N ASN A 20 -1.57 0.23 -12.94
CA ASN A 20 -2.87 -0.04 -12.33
C ASN A 20 -2.84 -1.42 -11.62
N ASN A 21 -3.25 -1.42 -10.36
CA ASN A 21 -3.14 -2.56 -9.46
C ASN A 21 -4.51 -2.94 -8.89
N HIS A 22 -4.68 -4.23 -8.66
CA HIS A 22 -5.76 -4.78 -7.83
C HIS A 22 -5.15 -5.93 -7.02
N ILE A 23 -4.46 -5.59 -5.92
CA ILE A 23 -3.67 -6.58 -5.17
C ILE A 23 -4.57 -7.47 -4.30
N SER A 24 -3.99 -8.51 -3.68
CA SER A 24 -4.76 -9.53 -2.97
C SER A 24 -5.70 -8.94 -1.91
N SER A 25 -6.97 -9.37 -1.88
CA SER A 25 -7.99 -8.77 -1.01
C SER A 25 -7.74 -8.96 0.50
N LYS A 26 -8.39 -8.13 1.32
CA LYS A 26 -8.42 -8.23 2.79
C LYS A 26 -9.49 -9.17 3.35
N TYR A 27 -10.22 -9.90 2.51
CA TYR A 27 -11.43 -10.60 2.94
C TYR A 27 -11.22 -11.57 4.13
N ALA A 28 -10.01 -12.13 4.26
CA ALA A 28 -9.68 -13.04 5.34
C ALA A 28 -9.10 -12.33 6.59
N ASP A 29 -8.90 -11.01 6.55
CA ASP A 29 -8.34 -10.25 7.66
C ASP A 29 -9.43 -9.89 8.67
N ASP A 30 -9.11 -10.02 9.96
CA ASP A 30 -9.99 -9.51 11.01
C ASP A 30 -10.08 -7.98 10.92
N ARG A 31 -11.24 -7.42 11.30
CA ARG A 31 -11.46 -5.96 11.30
C ARG A 31 -10.60 -5.31 12.39
N PRO A 32 -9.98 -4.13 12.13
CA PRO A 32 -9.19 -3.42 13.14
C PRO A 32 -9.95 -3.12 14.44
N PHE A 33 -11.24 -2.81 14.33
CA PHE A 33 -12.14 -2.53 15.46
C PHE A 33 -13.23 -3.62 15.59
N GLY A 34 -12.87 -4.87 15.32
CA GLY A 34 -13.77 -6.02 15.46
C GLY A 34 -13.75 -6.65 16.84
N ALA A 35 -14.63 -7.64 17.05
CA ALA A 35 -14.74 -8.40 18.30
C ALA A 35 -13.48 -9.22 18.65
N ILE A 36 -12.63 -9.53 17.66
CA ILE A 36 -11.39 -10.29 17.85
C ILE A 36 -10.22 -9.31 17.96
N GLN A 37 -9.50 -9.35 19.08
CA GLN A 37 -8.35 -8.49 19.36
C GLN A 37 -7.20 -9.31 19.97
N PRO A 38 -5.94 -9.18 19.49
CA PRO A 38 -5.53 -8.35 18.37
C PRO A 38 -6.05 -8.90 17.02
N PRO A 39 -6.28 -8.05 16.01
CA PRO A 39 -6.76 -8.51 14.70
C PRO A 39 -5.75 -9.45 14.07
N ARG A 40 -6.20 -10.60 13.58
CA ARG A 40 -5.35 -11.51 12.82
C ARG A 40 -5.37 -11.13 11.35
N HIS A 41 -4.21 -11.20 10.74
CA HIS A 41 -4.04 -11.01 9.30
C HIS A 41 -3.42 -12.30 8.74
N PRO A 42 -4.24 -13.28 8.32
CA PRO A 42 -3.75 -14.54 7.80
C PRO A 42 -2.95 -14.35 6.50
N LEU A 43 -2.54 -15.46 5.87
CA LEU A 43 -1.62 -15.54 4.71
C LEU A 43 -1.67 -14.37 3.70
N ARG A 44 -2.84 -13.78 3.45
CA ARG A 44 -3.05 -12.68 2.49
C ARG A 44 -2.24 -11.41 2.78
N ARG A 45 -1.93 -11.07 4.03
CA ARG A 45 -1.03 -9.93 4.33
C ARG A 45 0.39 -10.14 3.79
N ARG A 46 0.91 -11.37 3.89
CA ARG A 46 2.23 -11.73 3.32
C ARG A 46 2.22 -11.65 1.79
N LEU A 47 1.13 -12.10 1.15
CA LEU A 47 0.96 -11.95 -0.30
C LEU A 47 0.93 -10.48 -0.73
N ARG A 48 0.15 -9.62 -0.04
CA ARG A 48 0.11 -8.18 -0.37
C ARG A 48 1.49 -7.52 -0.23
N LEU A 49 2.25 -7.86 0.82
CA LEU A 49 3.61 -7.36 1.00
C LEU A 49 4.55 -7.83 -0.13
N ALA A 50 4.46 -9.09 -0.55
CA ALA A 50 5.24 -9.59 -1.67
C ALA A 50 4.88 -8.86 -2.99
N GLN A 51 3.58 -8.65 -3.26
CA GLN A 51 3.13 -7.88 -4.43
C GLN A 51 3.62 -6.43 -4.39
N ALA A 52 3.59 -5.79 -3.23
CA ALA A 52 4.11 -4.43 -3.06
C ALA A 52 5.63 -4.35 -3.28
N ARG A 53 6.39 -5.38 -2.88
CA ARG A 53 7.84 -5.46 -3.15
C ARG A 53 8.14 -5.59 -4.64
N GLU A 54 7.39 -6.44 -5.36
CA GLU A 54 7.54 -6.58 -6.82
C GLU A 54 7.22 -5.29 -7.57
N LEU A 55 6.13 -4.62 -7.20
CA LEU A 55 5.76 -3.32 -7.78
C LEU A 55 6.83 -2.25 -7.52
N ARG A 56 7.41 -2.24 -6.32
CA ARG A 56 8.50 -1.33 -5.98
C ARG A 56 9.75 -1.64 -6.80
N ALA A 57 10.14 -2.91 -6.93
CA ALA A 57 11.30 -3.31 -7.71
C ALA A 57 11.12 -2.95 -9.20
N PHE A 58 9.91 -3.13 -9.75
CA PHE A 58 9.57 -2.67 -11.10
C PHE A 58 9.73 -1.16 -11.25
N ALA A 59 9.19 -0.38 -10.30
CA ALA A 59 9.31 1.06 -10.31
C ALA A 59 10.76 1.56 -10.22
N GLU A 60 11.58 0.92 -9.39
CA GLU A 60 13.00 1.27 -9.26
C GLU A 60 13.78 0.98 -10.54
N ARG A 61 13.52 -0.15 -11.21
CA ARG A 61 14.15 -0.46 -12.52
C ARG A 61 13.75 0.56 -13.58
N LEU A 62 12.48 0.95 -13.61
CA LEU A 62 11.96 1.93 -14.56
C LEU A 62 12.59 3.32 -14.34
N LEU A 63 12.63 3.79 -13.09
CA LEU A 63 13.23 5.09 -12.76
C LEU A 63 14.76 5.09 -12.87
N ALA A 64 15.41 3.93 -12.79
CA ALA A 64 16.83 3.80 -13.10
C ALA A 64 17.09 3.94 -14.61
N ALA A 65 16.20 3.41 -15.45
CA ALA A 65 16.30 3.53 -16.91
C ALA A 65 15.92 4.92 -17.42
N ASP A 66 14.91 5.56 -16.82
CA ASP A 66 14.52 6.94 -17.12
C ASP A 66 14.28 7.74 -15.83
N PRO A 67 15.31 8.45 -15.32
CA PRO A 67 15.19 9.28 -14.12
C PRO A 67 14.22 10.46 -14.24
N LYS A 68 13.82 10.83 -15.46
CA LYS A 68 12.88 11.93 -15.75
C LYS A 68 11.44 11.43 -15.97
N ALA A 69 11.23 10.12 -16.03
CA ALA A 69 9.91 9.52 -16.18
C ALA A 69 8.99 9.92 -15.02
N ALA A 70 7.76 10.30 -15.36
CA ALA A 70 6.68 10.39 -14.38
C ALA A 70 6.10 8.98 -14.19
N LEU A 71 6.07 8.46 -12.96
CA LEU A 71 5.49 7.15 -12.64
C LEU A 71 4.35 7.31 -11.63
N LEU A 72 3.19 6.76 -11.95
CA LEU A 72 2.02 6.72 -11.08
C LEU A 72 1.58 5.28 -10.83
N ILE A 73 1.58 4.88 -9.56
CA ILE A 73 1.08 3.58 -9.09
C ILE A 73 -0.30 3.81 -8.48
N LEU A 74 -1.34 3.23 -9.08
CA LEU A 74 -2.73 3.46 -8.71
C LEU A 74 -3.55 2.18 -8.69
N GLY A 75 -4.81 2.31 -8.27
CA GLY A 75 -5.80 1.23 -8.22
C GLY A 75 -6.09 0.78 -6.78
N ASP A 76 -6.67 -0.41 -6.65
CA ASP A 76 -7.07 -0.97 -5.36
C ASP A 76 -5.91 -1.75 -4.73
N LEU A 77 -5.26 -1.12 -3.76
CA LEU A 77 -4.17 -1.72 -2.98
C LEU A 77 -4.68 -2.69 -1.91
N ASN A 78 -6.00 -2.83 -1.68
CA ASN A 78 -6.55 -3.70 -0.62
C ASN A 78 -5.75 -3.58 0.69
N ASP A 79 -5.29 -2.36 0.96
CA ASP A 79 -4.34 -1.85 1.96
C ASP A 79 -5.00 -0.90 2.96
N LEU A 80 -4.64 -0.83 4.24
CA LEU A 80 -4.86 0.40 5.02
C LEU A 80 -3.74 1.37 4.67
N GLU A 81 -4.00 2.67 4.72
CA GLU A 81 -3.04 3.70 4.28
C GLU A 81 -1.74 3.66 5.08
N TRP A 82 -1.85 3.30 6.37
CA TRP A 82 -0.73 3.09 7.30
C TRP A 82 -0.14 1.68 7.26
N SER A 83 -0.67 0.77 6.45
CA SER A 83 -0.19 -0.61 6.38
C SER A 83 1.22 -0.69 5.81
N GLU A 84 1.94 -1.75 6.19
CA GLU A 84 3.29 -2.01 5.70
C GLU A 84 3.37 -2.08 4.16
N PRO A 85 2.47 -2.76 3.42
CA PRO A 85 2.50 -2.78 1.96
C PRO A 85 2.37 -1.39 1.33
N VAL A 86 1.46 -0.55 1.84
CA VAL A 86 1.27 0.82 1.31
C VAL A 86 2.46 1.71 1.63
N ARG A 87 3.02 1.63 2.85
CA ARG A 87 4.25 2.34 3.23
C ARG A 87 5.46 1.92 2.40
N HIS A 88 5.49 0.67 1.94
CA HIS A 88 6.55 0.19 1.05
C HIS A 88 6.51 0.89 -0.32
N LEU A 89 5.31 1.19 -0.83
CA LEU A 89 5.09 1.88 -2.09
C LEU A 89 5.21 3.41 -1.96
N ALA A 90 4.78 4.02 -0.85
CA ALA A 90 4.67 5.48 -0.70
C ALA A 90 6.00 6.25 -0.43
N ARG A 91 7.18 5.71 -0.76
CA ARG A 91 8.46 6.37 -0.47
C ARG A 91 8.76 7.49 -1.50
N ARG A 92 9.34 8.61 -1.01
CA ARG A 92 9.65 9.95 -1.63
C ARG A 92 9.59 10.18 -3.16
N ARG A 93 9.77 9.17 -4.02
CA ARG A 93 9.71 9.29 -5.49
C ARG A 93 8.47 8.63 -6.11
N LEU A 94 7.67 7.93 -5.31
CA LEU A 94 6.46 7.23 -5.74
C LEU A 94 5.26 7.94 -5.13
N LYS A 95 4.37 8.44 -6.00
CA LYS A 95 3.06 8.92 -5.59
C LYS A 95 2.07 7.76 -5.71
N THR A 96 1.42 7.44 -4.60
CA THR A 96 0.32 6.46 -4.55
C THR A 96 -0.99 7.20 -4.30
N SER A 97 -2.12 6.59 -4.63
CA SER A 97 -3.45 7.18 -4.35
C SER A 97 -3.75 7.39 -2.87
N CYS A 98 -2.96 6.80 -1.95
CA CYS A 98 -3.22 6.77 -0.51
C CYS A 98 -2.16 7.51 0.34
N SER A 99 -1.21 8.23 -0.25
CA SER A 99 -0.12 8.87 0.50
C SER A 99 -0.58 10.20 1.12
N GLY A 100 -1.01 10.20 2.39
CA GLY A 100 -1.29 11.45 3.14
C GLY A 100 -1.95 11.33 4.52
N CYS A 101 -2.47 10.17 4.92
CA CYS A 101 -3.27 10.04 6.14
C CYS A 101 -2.45 9.52 7.35
N PRO A 102 -2.53 10.15 8.54
CA PRO A 102 -1.87 9.64 9.74
C PRO A 102 -2.53 8.32 10.22
N PRO A 103 -1.75 7.37 10.79
CA PRO A 103 -2.34 6.20 11.43
C PRO A 103 -3.27 6.61 12.59
N PRO A 104 -4.38 5.89 12.85
CA PRO A 104 -5.14 6.10 14.08
C PRO A 104 -4.22 5.86 15.27
N ALA A 105 -4.17 6.82 16.20
CA ALA A 105 -3.40 6.72 17.42
C ALA A 105 -3.91 5.51 18.24
N ALA A 106 -3.13 4.44 18.26
CA ALA A 106 -3.38 3.31 19.14
C ALA A 106 -2.92 3.69 20.56
N THR A 107 -3.74 4.45 21.27
CA THR A 107 -3.57 4.66 22.73
C THR A 107 -4.92 4.53 23.42
N LEU A 108 -5.32 3.30 23.71
CA LEU A 108 -6.25 3.03 24.81
C LEU A 108 -5.45 2.36 25.92
N THR A 109 -4.74 3.16 26.71
CA THR A 109 -4.25 2.73 28.01
C THR A 109 -5.46 2.65 28.93
N THR A 110 -5.97 1.45 29.19
CA THR A 110 -6.93 1.24 30.27
C THR A 110 -6.18 1.30 31.59
N SER A 111 -6.00 2.51 32.14
CA SER A 111 -5.66 2.64 33.56
C SER A 111 -6.90 2.26 34.36
N LYS A 112 -6.90 1.04 34.89
CA LYS A 112 -7.86 0.57 35.87
C LYS A 112 -7.65 1.37 37.16
N ALA A 113 -8.58 2.28 37.48
CA ALA A 113 -8.59 2.97 38.77
C ALA A 113 -8.74 1.94 39.93
N PRO A 114 -8.02 2.11 41.05
CA PRO A 114 -8.24 1.28 42.23
C PRO A 114 -9.60 1.64 42.85
N ARG A 115 -10.38 0.61 43.22
CA ARG A 115 -11.62 0.79 43.99
C ARG A 115 -11.26 1.23 45.40
N SER A 116 -11.87 2.33 45.84
CA SER A 116 -12.00 2.73 47.25
C SER A 116 -12.91 1.78 48.00
#